data_AF-A0A086WF01-F1
#
_entry.id   AF-A0A086WF01-F1
#
_cell.length_a   1.000
_cell.length_b   1.000
_cell.length_c   1.000
_cell.angle_alpha   90.00
_cell.angle_beta   90.00
_cell.angle_gamma   90.00
#
_symmetry.space_group_name_H-M   'P 1'
#
loop_
_entity.id
_entity.type
_entity.pdbx_description
1 polymer ?
#
loop_
_entity_poly.entity_id
_entity_poly.type
_entity_poly.pdbx_seq_one_letter_code
_entity_poly.pdbx_strand_id
1 'polypeptide(L)'
;MAPNDRLDQDAALLLDPGTEARADSSDTKGPWAVAEATVGADGLQPALQGTGFTYRHPWGARRGEWLLRLNWNQIQPGSQVFVAIGEGLPDGPDAGKFIGGARYTLHNVAPREGGVDIWVNIEWSADISLYADYLIVNPPVAPPDPRTVSVTVHRHGSVALSDAEADRILADMGTILQNDDTGPDVATPVRFVRNGAVRVLPATVPGTIQTSADLNALLSAGSGIKIVQAIRWCGGPGDSIIGCAPVGSTSINLAAVRFTADQEGLIWVHEYGHNCGLGHRSDDPRAVMYPSVGVDHNVVNEAESAAFLSGPASVTGKVMPAGGCSCGTGGLQAPADVRDFVSRHWVEGVPWELASRYTEKDARLLLDWLVNEPEKHEEFLTQVVATLGHIGSEVAVQPLIDFVQGPRAGRAVFNARNTALLRLGDLANQTGSRAALDFLTRVAGDMDLARALAAPQATEEKAIAAKAGPDVVAPTLDTLAAELAVSATFGLALAGTAQTQQAVEALMANPDAFATVNQAAREAAQIAATVRAKGREEYYRMKAEHRHRL
;
A
#
# COMPACT_ATOMS: atom_id res chain seq x y z
N MET A 1 -26.75 24.68 -73.61
CA MET A 1 -27.04 25.99 -74.22
C MET A 1 -26.47 27.06 -73.30
N ALA A 2 -25.39 27.72 -73.71
CA ALA A 2 -25.17 29.14 -73.38
C ALA A 2 -26.03 29.98 -74.37
N PRO A 3 -26.27 31.31 -74.23
CA PRO A 3 -25.21 32.31 -74.00
C PRO A 3 -25.58 33.66 -73.29
N ASN A 4 -24.52 34.41 -72.92
CA ASN A 4 -24.30 35.88 -73.03
C ASN A 4 -25.03 36.87 -72.08
N ASP A 5 -24.45 37.99 -71.58
CA ASP A 5 -23.22 38.81 -71.83
C ASP A 5 -22.83 39.47 -70.47
N ARG A 6 -21.59 39.76 -70.04
CA ARG A 6 -20.33 40.32 -70.58
C ARG A 6 -20.25 41.86 -70.61
N LEU A 7 -19.24 42.40 -69.90
CA LEU A 7 -18.44 43.65 -70.07
C LEU A 7 -17.37 43.61 -68.93
N ASP A 8 -16.12 43.15 -69.15
CA ASP A 8 -14.90 43.85 -69.66
C ASP A 8 -14.52 45.11 -68.84
N GLN A 9 -13.27 45.46 -68.47
CA GLN A 9 -11.92 44.90 -68.56
C GLN A 9 -10.95 45.79 -67.73
N ASP A 10 -9.87 45.18 -67.21
CA ASP A 10 -8.48 45.65 -67.07
C ASP A 10 -8.05 46.88 -66.22
N ALA A 11 -7.28 46.59 -65.17
CA ALA A 11 -6.02 47.29 -64.86
C ALA A 11 -5.05 46.32 -64.15
N ALA A 12 -4.06 45.84 -64.90
CA ALA A 12 -2.94 45.06 -64.39
C ALA A 12 -1.98 45.94 -63.58
N LEU A 13 -1.60 45.49 -62.38
CA LEU A 13 -0.47 46.03 -61.62
C LEU A 13 0.53 44.90 -61.36
N LEU A 14 1.52 44.82 -62.25
CA LEU A 14 2.78 44.13 -62.05
C LEU A 14 3.51 44.78 -60.87
N LEU A 15 3.86 44.00 -59.85
CA LEU A 15 4.88 44.36 -58.88
C LEU A 15 6.03 43.34 -58.92
N ASP A 16 7.20 43.95 -58.85
CA ASP A 16 8.55 43.53 -59.19
C ASP A 16 9.15 42.53 -58.18
N PRO A 17 9.76 41.40 -58.59
CA PRO A 17 10.47 40.51 -57.69
C PRO A 17 11.93 40.94 -57.60
N GLY A 18 12.24 41.90 -56.73
CA GLY A 18 13.64 42.25 -56.52
C GLY A 18 13.89 43.38 -55.53
N THR A 19 13.98 43.07 -54.24
CA THR A 19 15.14 43.42 -53.40
C THR A 19 14.95 42.87 -51.98
N GLU A 20 15.86 41.98 -51.59
CA GLU A 20 16.06 41.58 -50.21
C GLU A 20 16.50 42.79 -49.38
N ALA A 21 15.59 43.29 -48.54
CA ALA A 21 15.93 44.05 -47.36
C ALA A 21 15.08 43.51 -46.22
N ARG A 22 15.65 42.60 -45.43
CA ARG A 22 15.13 42.20 -44.13
C ARG A 22 15.02 43.46 -43.29
N ALA A 23 13.80 43.96 -43.10
CA ALA A 23 13.52 44.97 -42.10
C ALA A 23 13.71 44.31 -40.73
N ASP A 24 14.75 44.74 -40.02
CA ASP A 24 14.99 44.36 -38.64
C ASP A 24 13.88 44.97 -37.78
N SER A 25 12.90 44.15 -37.41
CA SER A 25 11.73 44.53 -36.62
C SER A 25 12.09 44.62 -35.13
N SER A 26 12.89 45.63 -34.78
CA SER A 26 13.20 45.94 -33.38
C SER A 26 12.98 47.40 -33.00
N ASP A 27 12.39 48.22 -33.87
CA ASP A 27 12.07 49.61 -33.55
C ASP A 27 10.70 49.72 -32.87
N THR A 28 10.72 49.74 -31.53
CA THR A 28 9.54 49.79 -30.65
C THR A 28 8.97 51.21 -30.45
N LYS A 29 9.35 52.18 -31.29
CA LYS A 29 8.97 53.60 -31.12
C LYS A 29 8.11 54.15 -32.26
N GLY A 30 6.96 53.54 -32.49
CA GLY A 30 5.87 54.11 -33.29
C GLY A 30 4.52 53.99 -32.55
N PRO A 31 3.49 54.80 -32.88
CA PRO A 31 2.16 54.74 -32.26
C PRO A 31 1.40 53.43 -32.51
N TRP A 32 2.02 52.46 -33.20
CA TRP A 32 1.50 51.13 -33.51
C TRP A 32 2.63 50.08 -33.39
N ALA A 33 3.26 49.98 -32.22
CA ALA A 33 4.23 48.90 -31.98
C ALA A 33 3.51 47.55 -32.09
N VAL A 34 3.81 46.78 -33.14
CA VAL A 34 3.29 45.43 -33.33
C VAL A 34 4.25 44.47 -32.62
N ALA A 35 3.77 43.85 -31.54
CA ALA A 35 4.46 42.73 -30.93
C ALA A 35 4.01 41.45 -31.64
N GLU A 36 4.85 40.91 -32.52
CA GLU A 36 4.61 39.61 -33.14
C GLU A 36 5.24 38.51 -32.28
N ALA A 37 4.42 37.58 -31.78
CA ALA A 37 4.88 36.37 -31.13
C ALA A 37 4.70 35.19 -32.09
N THR A 38 5.78 34.54 -32.49
CA THR A 38 5.73 33.32 -33.31
C THR A 38 5.72 32.10 -32.38
N VAL A 39 4.65 31.32 -32.37
CA VAL A 39 4.60 30.02 -31.70
C VAL A 39 5.23 29.00 -32.65
N GLY A 40 6.35 28.38 -32.26
CA GLY A 40 7.08 27.42 -33.10
C GLY A 40 6.22 26.20 -33.45
N ALA A 41 6.41 25.67 -34.66
CA ALA A 41 5.64 24.54 -35.21
C ALA A 41 5.86 23.20 -34.46
N ASP A 42 6.87 23.13 -33.59
CA ASP A 42 7.21 21.93 -32.82
C ASP A 42 6.63 22.02 -31.40
N GLY A 43 5.41 21.49 -31.20
CA GLY A 43 5.06 20.86 -29.93
C GLY A 43 3.90 21.41 -29.08
N LEU A 44 3.15 22.42 -29.51
CA LEU A 44 1.89 22.79 -28.84
C LEU A 44 0.71 22.32 -29.70
N GLN A 45 0.14 21.16 -29.37
CA GLN A 45 -1.23 20.83 -29.75
C GLN A 45 -2.14 21.71 -28.88
N PRO A 46 -2.86 22.72 -29.41
CA PRO A 46 -3.80 23.51 -28.62
C PRO A 46 -5.02 22.64 -28.29
N ALA A 47 -4.91 21.85 -27.23
CA ALA A 47 -6.06 21.24 -26.57
C ALA A 47 -6.44 22.13 -25.38
N LEU A 48 -7.74 22.43 -25.24
CA LEU A 48 -8.29 22.88 -23.96
C LEU A 48 -8.06 21.72 -22.97
N GLN A 49 -7.02 21.81 -22.14
CA GLN A 49 -6.71 20.82 -21.10
C GLN A 49 -7.27 21.28 -19.76
N GLY A 50 -7.88 20.35 -19.02
CA GLY A 50 -8.53 20.62 -17.73
C GLY A 50 -10.07 20.61 -17.83
N THR A 51 -10.73 21.04 -16.76
CA THR A 51 -12.20 21.17 -16.73
C THR A 51 -12.61 22.52 -17.31
N GLY A 52 -13.51 22.47 -18.31
CA GLY A 52 -14.06 23.64 -18.98
C GLY A 52 -15.46 23.96 -18.45
N PHE A 53 -15.69 25.21 -18.05
CA PHE A 53 -17.02 25.69 -17.65
C PHE A 53 -17.41 26.92 -18.47
N THR A 54 -18.68 27.02 -18.84
CA THR A 54 -19.24 28.20 -19.50
C THR A 54 -20.41 28.76 -18.69
N TYR A 55 -20.47 30.08 -18.53
CA TYR A 55 -21.57 30.75 -17.83
C TYR A 55 -21.84 32.12 -18.41
N ARG A 56 -23.11 32.46 -18.60
CA ARG A 56 -23.56 33.80 -18.97
C ARG A 56 -24.14 34.49 -17.74
N HIS A 57 -23.63 35.67 -17.41
CA HIS A 57 -24.16 36.49 -16.32
C HIS A 57 -24.84 37.77 -16.84
N PRO A 58 -26.10 38.03 -16.46
CA PRO A 58 -26.77 39.31 -16.73
C PRO A 58 -26.40 40.34 -15.65
N TRP A 59 -25.52 41.30 -15.98
CA TRP A 59 -25.12 42.37 -15.06
C TRP A 59 -26.16 43.50 -14.96
N GLY A 60 -27.22 43.44 -15.77
CA GLY A 60 -28.29 44.43 -15.81
C GLY A 60 -27.89 45.71 -16.55
N ALA A 61 -28.72 46.76 -16.42
CA ALA A 61 -28.49 48.03 -17.10
C ALA A 61 -27.28 48.77 -16.51
N ARG A 62 -26.32 49.16 -17.36
CA ARG A 62 -25.05 49.83 -16.99
C ARG A 62 -24.64 50.84 -18.06
N ARG A 63 -23.82 51.82 -17.66
CA ARG A 63 -23.11 52.76 -18.54
C ARG A 63 -21.78 53.19 -17.92
N GLY A 64 -20.79 53.60 -18.71
CA GLY A 64 -19.48 54.01 -18.22
C GLY A 64 -18.65 52.85 -17.66
N GLU A 65 -17.71 53.15 -16.75
CA GLU A 65 -16.74 52.18 -16.21
C GLU A 65 -17.26 51.41 -15.00
N TRP A 66 -17.03 50.10 -14.99
CA TRP A 66 -17.41 49.21 -13.89
C TRP A 66 -16.35 48.14 -13.61
N LEU A 67 -16.08 47.93 -12.33
CA LEU A 67 -15.42 46.73 -11.83
C LEU A 67 -16.49 45.73 -11.37
N LEU A 68 -16.67 44.65 -12.13
CA LEU A 68 -17.70 43.64 -11.89
C LEU A 68 -17.06 42.38 -11.29
N ARG A 69 -17.68 41.81 -10.26
CA ARG A 69 -17.12 40.70 -9.49
C ARG A 69 -18.04 39.49 -9.52
N LEU A 70 -17.67 38.48 -10.29
CA LEU A 70 -18.39 37.20 -10.30
C LEU A 70 -17.79 36.30 -9.22
N ASN A 71 -18.61 35.88 -8.26
CA ASN A 71 -18.22 34.86 -7.28
C ASN A 71 -18.61 33.48 -7.82
N TRP A 72 -17.63 32.61 -8.03
CA TRP A 72 -17.81 31.26 -8.51
C TRP A 72 -16.68 30.38 -7.95
N ASN A 73 -17.03 29.47 -7.05
CA ASN A 73 -16.09 28.60 -6.33
C ASN A 73 -15.27 27.63 -7.21
N GLN A 74 -15.59 27.54 -8.51
CA GLN A 74 -14.81 26.77 -9.48
C GLN A 74 -13.59 27.54 -10.01
N ILE A 75 -13.50 28.84 -9.74
CA ILE A 75 -12.40 29.71 -10.17
C ILE A 75 -11.35 29.79 -9.06
N GLN A 76 -10.09 29.56 -9.45
CA GLN A 76 -8.89 29.68 -8.63
C GLN A 76 -7.97 30.76 -9.22
N PRO A 77 -6.97 31.25 -8.47
CA PRO A 77 -5.99 32.21 -9.00
C PRO A 77 -5.25 31.71 -10.26
N GLY A 78 -5.13 30.39 -10.45
CA GLY A 78 -4.51 29.78 -11.63
C GLY A 78 -5.45 29.51 -12.81
N SER A 79 -6.76 29.77 -12.67
CA SER A 79 -7.72 29.58 -13.75
C SER A 79 -7.42 30.50 -14.94
N GLN A 80 -7.55 29.98 -16.15
CA GLN A 80 -7.57 30.81 -17.36
C GLN A 80 -9.03 31.20 -17.64
N VAL A 81 -9.35 32.49 -17.49
CA VAL A 81 -10.71 33.00 -17.67
C VAL A 81 -10.77 33.88 -18.92
N PHE A 82 -11.63 33.50 -19.85
CA PHE A 82 -11.95 34.28 -21.05
C PHE A 82 -13.32 34.90 -20.89
N VAL A 83 -13.43 36.19 -21.19
CA VAL A 83 -14.68 36.93 -21.00
C VAL A 83 -15.07 37.64 -22.28
N ALA A 84 -16.32 37.42 -22.71
CA ALA A 84 -16.91 38.12 -23.83
C ALA A 84 -18.12 38.94 -23.36
N ILE A 85 -18.02 40.25 -23.45
CA ILE A 85 -19.06 41.20 -23.03
C ILE A 85 -19.91 41.68 -24.21
N GLY A 86 -21.14 42.11 -23.95
CA GLY A 86 -21.98 42.75 -24.98
C GLY A 86 -23.37 43.12 -24.48
N GLU A 87 -24.12 43.79 -25.36
CA GLU A 87 -25.54 44.09 -25.17
C GLU A 87 -26.38 42.84 -25.39
N GLY A 88 -27.49 42.68 -24.67
CA GLY A 88 -28.41 41.56 -24.87
C GLY A 88 -29.84 41.86 -24.47
N LEU A 89 -30.77 41.05 -24.96
CA LEU A 89 -32.19 41.12 -24.59
C LEU A 89 -32.47 40.23 -23.38
N PRO A 90 -33.21 40.71 -22.36
CA PRO A 90 -33.73 39.84 -21.32
C PRO A 90 -34.83 38.94 -21.90
N ASP A 91 -34.78 37.64 -21.58
CA ASP A 91 -35.81 36.60 -21.80
C ASP A 91 -36.47 36.51 -23.20
N GLY A 92 -36.37 35.33 -23.83
CA GLY A 92 -37.02 35.02 -25.10
C GLY A 92 -36.27 33.95 -25.91
N PRO A 93 -36.87 33.42 -26.99
CA PRO A 93 -36.20 32.45 -27.86
C PRO A 93 -34.95 33.00 -28.55
N ASP A 94 -34.85 34.34 -28.65
CA ASP A 94 -33.68 35.07 -29.17
C ASP A 94 -32.79 35.66 -28.05
N ALA A 95 -32.91 35.17 -26.80
CA ALA A 95 -32.10 35.64 -25.67
C ALA A 95 -30.60 35.40 -25.94
N GLY A 96 -29.90 36.48 -26.29
CA GLY A 96 -28.51 36.43 -26.73
C GLY A 96 -27.88 37.81 -26.79
N LYS A 97 -26.54 37.82 -26.92
CA LYS A 97 -25.83 39.07 -27.19
C LYS A 97 -26.09 39.49 -28.63
N PHE A 98 -26.31 40.79 -28.86
CA PHE A 98 -26.44 41.36 -30.21
C PHE A 98 -25.52 42.57 -30.38
N ILE A 99 -25.35 43.03 -31.62
CA ILE A 99 -24.53 44.21 -31.95
C ILE A 99 -25.44 45.44 -32.00
N GLY A 100 -25.38 46.27 -30.96
CA GLY A 100 -26.05 47.57 -30.89
C GLY A 100 -25.13 48.74 -31.32
N GLY A 101 -25.59 49.96 -31.07
CA GLY A 101 -24.82 51.19 -31.36
C GLY A 101 -23.78 51.55 -30.29
N ALA A 102 -23.85 50.94 -29.11
CA ALA A 102 -22.94 51.18 -28.01
C ALA A 102 -21.59 50.45 -28.19
N ARG A 103 -20.50 51.06 -27.72
CA ARG A 103 -19.18 50.42 -27.69
C ARG A 103 -18.90 49.84 -26.31
N TYR A 104 -18.49 48.58 -26.30
CA TYR A 104 -18.10 47.86 -25.09
C TYR A 104 -16.60 47.58 -25.15
N THR A 105 -15.90 47.88 -24.06
CA THR A 105 -14.48 47.54 -23.91
C THR A 105 -14.28 46.76 -22.62
N LEU A 106 -13.47 45.70 -22.70
CA LEU A 106 -13.03 44.90 -21.56
C LEU A 106 -11.56 45.24 -21.31
N HIS A 107 -11.30 45.94 -20.20
CA HIS A 107 -9.97 46.41 -19.85
C HIS A 107 -9.13 45.34 -19.15
N ASN A 108 -9.75 44.53 -18.29
CA ASN A 108 -9.03 43.52 -17.51
C ASN A 108 -9.93 42.34 -17.12
N VAL A 109 -9.32 41.17 -16.96
CA VAL A 109 -9.90 39.94 -16.40
C VAL A 109 -8.92 39.39 -15.38
N ALA A 110 -9.31 39.34 -14.11
CA ALA A 110 -8.46 38.93 -13.00
C ALA A 110 -9.12 37.80 -12.21
N PRO A 111 -8.76 36.54 -12.48
CA PRO A 111 -9.14 35.40 -11.65
C PRO A 111 -8.61 35.56 -10.23
N ARG A 112 -9.38 35.09 -9.24
CA ARG A 112 -9.01 35.06 -7.84
C ARG A 112 -9.62 33.83 -7.18
N GLU A 113 -9.24 33.58 -5.94
CA GLU A 113 -9.87 32.52 -5.15
C GLU A 113 -11.40 32.76 -5.07
N GLY A 114 -12.16 31.78 -5.57
CA GLY A 114 -13.62 31.79 -5.57
C GLY A 114 -14.28 32.81 -6.49
N GLY A 115 -13.59 33.34 -7.50
CA GLY A 115 -14.24 34.23 -8.47
C GLY A 115 -13.33 34.89 -9.50
N VAL A 116 -13.91 35.82 -10.27
CA VAL A 116 -13.20 36.65 -11.24
C VAL A 116 -13.69 38.09 -11.18
N ASP A 117 -12.76 39.02 -11.24
CA ASP A 117 -13.03 40.44 -11.36
C ASP A 117 -12.79 40.87 -12.80
N ILE A 118 -13.73 41.58 -13.42
CA ILE A 118 -13.59 42.15 -14.76
C ILE A 118 -13.78 43.66 -14.72
N TRP A 119 -12.97 44.39 -15.51
CA TRP A 119 -13.12 45.82 -15.67
C TRP A 119 -13.65 46.12 -17.08
N VAL A 120 -14.83 46.74 -17.15
CA VAL A 120 -15.52 47.05 -18.41
C VAL A 120 -15.83 48.53 -18.53
N ASN A 121 -15.93 49.03 -19.76
CA ASN A 121 -16.47 50.35 -20.06
C ASN A 121 -17.54 50.25 -21.17
N ILE A 122 -18.64 50.99 -21.00
CA ILE A 122 -19.77 51.05 -21.92
C ILE A 122 -19.94 52.50 -22.38
N GLU A 123 -19.54 52.79 -23.62
CA GLU A 123 -19.65 54.10 -24.23
C GLU A 123 -21.05 54.28 -24.86
N TRP A 124 -21.97 54.76 -24.04
CA TRP A 124 -23.33 55.07 -24.48
C TRP A 124 -23.95 56.19 -23.64
N SER A 125 -24.95 56.88 -24.20
CA SER A 125 -25.61 58.01 -23.53
C SER A 125 -26.66 57.60 -22.49
N ALA A 126 -27.04 56.32 -22.45
CA ALA A 126 -28.06 55.76 -21.55
C ALA A 126 -27.61 54.41 -20.96
N ASP A 127 -28.26 53.98 -19.87
CA ASP A 127 -28.02 52.64 -19.32
C ASP A 127 -28.56 51.58 -20.28
N ILE A 128 -27.75 50.56 -20.54
CA ILE A 128 -28.08 49.44 -21.44
C ILE A 128 -27.70 48.11 -20.80
N SER A 129 -28.43 47.05 -21.14
CA SER A 129 -28.24 45.73 -20.54
C SER A 129 -26.87 45.16 -20.88
N LEU A 130 -26.07 44.87 -19.85
CA LEU A 130 -24.76 44.23 -19.99
C LEU A 130 -24.85 42.73 -19.71
N TYR A 131 -24.33 41.92 -20.64
CA TYR A 131 -24.09 40.50 -20.45
C TYR A 131 -22.60 40.20 -20.54
N ALA A 132 -22.14 39.25 -19.72
CA ALA A 132 -20.79 38.70 -19.80
C ALA A 132 -20.86 37.17 -19.91
N ASP A 133 -20.20 36.62 -20.94
CA ASP A 133 -19.96 35.20 -21.08
C ASP A 133 -18.57 34.88 -20.54
N TYR A 134 -18.49 33.92 -19.62
CA TYR A 134 -17.25 33.44 -19.03
C TYR A 134 -16.96 32.03 -19.54
N LEU A 135 -15.77 31.81 -20.08
CA LEU A 135 -15.18 30.50 -20.28
C LEU A 135 -14.04 30.35 -19.28
N ILE A 136 -14.11 29.36 -18.42
CA ILE A 136 -13.09 29.05 -17.43
C ILE A 136 -12.43 27.74 -17.81
N VAL A 137 -11.10 27.78 -17.91
CA VAL A 137 -10.25 26.61 -18.07
C VAL A 137 -9.39 26.53 -16.83
N ASN A 138 -9.59 25.50 -16.01
CA ASN A 138 -8.71 25.23 -14.89
C ASN A 138 -7.57 24.35 -15.41
N PRO A 139 -6.36 24.91 -15.64
CA PRO A 139 -5.24 24.08 -16.06
C PRO A 139 -5.01 23.01 -14.98
N PRO A 140 -4.59 21.79 -15.36
CA PRO A 140 -4.09 20.85 -14.37
C PRO A 140 -2.97 21.55 -13.62
N VAL A 141 -3.16 21.76 -12.32
CA VAL A 141 -2.09 22.22 -11.44
C VAL A 141 -0.99 21.18 -11.60
N ALA A 142 0.22 21.59 -12.02
CA ALA A 142 1.35 20.67 -12.05
C ALA A 142 1.36 19.95 -10.71
N PRO A 143 1.31 18.60 -10.67
CA PRO A 143 1.20 17.89 -9.41
C PRO A 143 2.35 18.37 -8.52
N PRO A 144 2.07 18.67 -7.24
CA PRO A 144 3.12 19.12 -6.34
C PRO A 144 4.28 18.13 -6.41
N ASP A 145 5.51 18.65 -6.38
CA ASP A 145 6.70 17.79 -6.40
C ASP A 145 6.54 16.68 -5.36
N PRO A 146 6.70 15.39 -5.76
CA PRO A 146 6.48 14.30 -4.85
C PRO A 146 7.33 14.44 -3.60
N ARG A 147 6.69 14.33 -2.43
CA ARG A 147 7.38 14.25 -1.15
C ARG A 147 8.37 13.10 -1.24
N THR A 148 9.66 13.41 -1.11
CA THR A 148 10.71 12.40 -1.16
C THR A 148 11.00 11.87 0.26
N VAL A 149 10.78 10.57 0.46
CA VAL A 149 11.10 9.83 1.68
C VAL A 149 12.43 9.11 1.49
N SER A 150 13.43 9.47 2.29
CA SER A 150 14.75 8.83 2.25
C SER A 150 14.79 7.63 3.21
N VAL A 151 15.06 6.44 2.67
CA VAL A 151 14.87 5.16 3.37
C VAL A 151 16.19 4.40 3.52
N THR A 152 16.63 4.14 4.74
CA THR A 152 17.69 3.16 4.97
C THR A 152 17.13 1.76 4.78
N VAL A 153 17.83 0.91 4.03
CA VAL A 153 17.43 -0.49 3.80
C VAL A 153 18.48 -1.41 4.39
N HIS A 154 18.03 -2.39 5.18
CA HIS A 154 18.86 -3.42 5.80
C HIS A 154 18.42 -4.81 5.33
N ARG A 155 19.35 -5.75 5.28
CA ARG A 155 19.10 -7.17 5.06
C ARG A 155 19.81 -8.02 6.11
N HIS A 156 19.22 -9.14 6.50
CA HIS A 156 19.94 -10.16 7.24
C HIS A 156 20.98 -10.84 6.33
N GLY A 157 22.06 -11.36 6.91
CA GLY A 157 23.14 -12.02 6.16
C GLY A 157 22.69 -13.25 5.36
N SER A 158 21.57 -13.88 5.74
CA SER A 158 20.98 -15.01 5.00
C SER A 158 20.03 -14.63 3.88
N VAL A 159 19.82 -13.33 3.65
CA VAL A 159 18.90 -12.83 2.62
C VAL A 159 19.68 -12.12 1.52
N ALA A 160 19.36 -12.47 0.27
CA ALA A 160 19.84 -11.76 -0.91
C ALA A 160 18.98 -10.52 -1.16
N LEU A 161 19.60 -9.34 -1.18
CA LEU A 161 18.97 -8.08 -1.58
C LEU A 161 20.08 -7.14 -2.06
N SER A 162 20.06 -6.79 -3.34
CA SER A 162 21.01 -5.85 -3.93
C SER A 162 20.50 -4.40 -3.81
N ASP A 163 21.39 -3.46 -4.03
CA ASP A 163 21.08 -2.03 -4.13
C ASP A 163 20.02 -1.73 -5.21
N ALA A 164 20.21 -2.28 -6.41
CA ALA A 164 19.29 -2.08 -7.54
C ALA A 164 17.92 -2.68 -7.27
N GLU A 165 17.88 -3.83 -6.61
CA GLU A 165 16.64 -4.50 -6.25
C GLU A 165 15.89 -3.73 -5.15
N ALA A 166 16.61 -3.19 -4.16
CA ALA A 166 16.01 -2.30 -3.17
C ALA A 166 15.46 -1.02 -3.81
N ASP A 167 16.19 -0.42 -4.76
CA ASP A 167 15.75 0.78 -5.47
C ASP A 167 14.49 0.52 -6.30
N ARG A 168 14.41 -0.65 -6.97
CA ARG A 168 13.20 -1.09 -7.67
C ARG A 168 12.01 -1.17 -6.71
N ILE A 169 12.14 -1.88 -5.59
CA ILE A 169 11.05 -2.06 -4.62
C ILE A 169 10.60 -0.71 -4.03
N LEU A 170 11.53 0.20 -3.73
CA LEU A 170 11.20 1.57 -3.28
C LEU A 170 10.49 2.39 -4.36
N ALA A 171 10.86 2.21 -5.64
CA ALA A 171 10.14 2.83 -6.74
C ALA A 171 8.71 2.28 -6.84
N ASP A 172 8.52 0.96 -6.70
CA ASP A 172 7.20 0.32 -6.71
C ASP A 172 6.31 0.84 -5.58
N MET A 173 6.85 1.04 -4.37
CA MET A 173 6.13 1.71 -3.27
C MET A 173 5.59 3.10 -3.68
N GLY A 174 6.39 3.88 -4.41
CA GLY A 174 6.00 5.20 -4.89
C GLY A 174 4.94 5.12 -5.99
N THR A 175 5.10 4.20 -6.95
CA THR A 175 4.13 3.97 -8.02
C THR A 175 2.76 3.56 -7.48
N ILE A 176 2.72 2.67 -6.47
CA ILE A 176 1.47 2.24 -5.82
C ILE A 176 0.70 3.43 -5.23
N LEU A 177 1.40 4.41 -4.65
CA LEU A 177 0.74 5.57 -4.06
C LEU A 177 0.38 6.66 -5.07
N GLN A 178 1.09 6.76 -6.20
CA GLN A 178 0.98 7.90 -7.11
C GLN A 178 -0.05 7.73 -8.22
N ASN A 179 -0.51 6.52 -8.49
CA ASN A 179 -1.52 6.28 -9.50
C ASN A 179 -2.92 6.66 -8.97
N ASP A 180 -3.80 7.08 -9.87
CA ASP A 180 -5.25 7.19 -9.62
C ASP A 180 -5.90 6.07 -10.44
N ASP A 181 -6.03 4.90 -9.81
CA ASP A 181 -6.45 3.68 -10.51
C ASP A 181 -7.98 3.52 -10.52
N THR A 182 -8.72 4.19 -9.62
CA THR A 182 -10.20 4.14 -9.53
C THR A 182 -10.80 5.32 -8.75
N GLY A 183 -12.12 5.54 -8.87
CA GLY A 183 -12.82 6.66 -8.22
C GLY A 183 -12.55 6.93 -6.72
N PRO A 184 -12.46 5.95 -5.80
CA PRO A 184 -12.14 6.20 -4.38
C PRO A 184 -10.65 6.37 -4.09
N ASP A 185 -9.79 6.19 -5.10
CA ASP A 185 -8.34 6.28 -4.99
C ASP A 185 -7.88 7.73 -5.02
N VAL A 186 -6.84 8.02 -4.24
CA VAL A 186 -6.27 9.35 -4.10
C VAL A 186 -4.80 9.26 -4.45
N ALA A 187 -4.45 9.74 -5.64
CA ALA A 187 -3.07 9.90 -6.06
C ALA A 187 -2.29 10.70 -5.02
N THR A 188 -1.36 10.01 -4.37
CA THR A 188 -0.58 10.49 -3.23
C THR A 188 0.85 10.73 -3.68
N PRO A 189 1.29 11.99 -3.86
CA PRO A 189 2.58 12.32 -4.45
C PRO A 189 3.72 12.07 -3.44
N VAL A 190 4.05 10.81 -3.19
CA VAL A 190 5.13 10.35 -2.31
C VAL A 190 6.08 9.46 -3.10
N ARG A 191 7.38 9.77 -3.05
CA ARG A 191 8.44 8.99 -3.69
C ARG A 191 9.40 8.47 -2.64
N PHE A 192 9.75 7.18 -2.70
CA PHE A 192 10.76 6.61 -1.82
C PHE A 192 12.10 6.50 -2.55
N VAL A 193 13.17 6.86 -1.86
CA VAL A 193 14.54 6.75 -2.38
C VAL A 193 15.44 6.16 -1.31
N ARG A 194 16.42 5.34 -1.71
CA ARG A 194 17.31 4.70 -0.76
C ARG A 194 18.33 5.68 -0.18
N ASN A 195 18.59 5.57 1.12
CA ASN A 195 19.57 6.35 1.87
C ASN A 195 20.91 5.60 2.00
N GLY A 196 21.69 5.59 0.92
CA GLY A 196 22.97 4.89 0.84
C GLY A 196 22.84 3.38 0.59
N ALA A 197 23.96 2.65 0.61
CA ALA A 197 24.01 1.20 0.33
C ALA A 197 23.05 0.38 1.21
N VAL A 198 22.52 -0.73 0.67
CA VAL A 198 21.85 -1.77 1.47
C VAL A 198 22.83 -2.30 2.51
N ARG A 199 22.41 -2.29 3.79
CA ARG A 199 23.27 -2.65 4.92
C ARG A 199 22.99 -4.06 5.40
N VAL A 200 24.01 -4.76 5.90
CA VAL A 200 23.81 -6.04 6.58
C VAL A 200 23.46 -5.76 8.05
N LEU A 201 22.39 -6.38 8.54
CA LEU A 201 22.00 -6.32 9.95
C LEU A 201 23.11 -6.88 10.84
N PRO A 202 23.27 -6.37 12.08
CA PRO A 202 24.21 -6.95 13.04
C PRO A 202 23.95 -8.44 13.27
N ALA A 203 25.00 -9.23 13.48
CA ALA A 203 24.88 -10.68 13.73
C ALA A 203 24.08 -11.04 14.99
N THR A 204 23.82 -10.07 15.88
CA THR A 204 22.94 -10.21 17.05
C THR A 204 21.45 -10.23 16.68
N VAL A 205 21.09 -9.82 15.46
CA VAL A 205 19.72 -9.89 14.95
C VAL A 205 19.54 -11.22 14.23
N PRO A 206 18.65 -12.11 14.68
CA PRO A 206 18.47 -13.40 14.04
C PRO A 206 17.80 -13.25 12.67
N GLY A 207 18.09 -14.18 11.76
CA GLY A 207 17.46 -14.23 10.44
C GLY A 207 15.97 -14.58 10.50
N THR A 208 15.55 -15.34 11.51
CA THR A 208 14.14 -15.69 11.74
C THR A 208 13.69 -15.08 13.06
N ILE A 209 12.66 -14.24 13.02
CA ILE A 209 12.12 -13.54 14.19
C ILE A 209 11.05 -14.41 14.83
N GLN A 210 11.33 -15.05 15.97
CA GLN A 210 10.43 -16.05 16.57
C GLN A 210 9.94 -15.71 17.97
N THR A 211 10.62 -14.79 18.65
CA THR A 211 10.30 -14.38 20.02
C THR A 211 10.16 -12.87 20.12
N SER A 212 9.61 -12.38 21.23
CA SER A 212 9.55 -10.94 21.47
C SER A 212 10.93 -10.30 21.55
N ALA A 213 11.91 -11.01 22.12
CA ALA A 213 13.29 -10.51 22.17
C ALA A 213 13.94 -10.41 20.78
N ASP A 214 13.64 -11.32 19.86
CA ASP A 214 14.13 -11.24 18.47
C ASP A 214 13.56 -10.00 17.76
N LEU A 215 12.26 -9.75 17.92
CA LEU A 215 11.60 -8.59 17.33
C LEU A 215 12.16 -7.29 17.92
N ASN A 216 12.36 -7.23 19.23
CA ASN A 216 12.97 -6.08 19.90
C ASN A 216 14.40 -5.83 19.40
N ALA A 217 15.20 -6.89 19.23
CA ALA A 217 16.55 -6.79 18.68
C ALA A 217 16.53 -6.25 17.24
N LEU A 218 15.61 -6.73 16.41
CA LEU A 218 15.43 -6.26 15.04
C LEU A 218 15.01 -4.78 14.99
N LEU A 219 13.95 -4.40 15.72
CA LEU A 219 13.43 -3.03 15.74
C LEU A 219 14.40 -2.03 16.36
N SER A 220 15.33 -2.50 17.20
CA SER A 220 16.41 -1.69 17.79
C SER A 220 17.67 -1.58 16.91
N ALA A 221 17.78 -2.36 15.83
CA ALA A 221 18.96 -2.40 14.95
C ALA A 221 19.05 -1.20 13.98
N GLY A 222 18.55 -0.04 14.39
CA GLY A 222 18.49 1.20 13.61
C GLY A 222 17.15 1.42 12.90
N SER A 223 16.92 2.63 12.39
CA SER A 223 15.75 2.93 11.57
C SER A 223 15.94 2.43 10.14
N GLY A 224 14.83 2.19 9.46
CA GLY A 224 14.75 1.71 8.08
C GLY A 224 13.89 0.47 7.92
N ILE A 225 13.86 0.01 6.67
CA ILE A 225 13.25 -1.25 6.25
C ILE A 225 14.25 -2.38 6.49
N LYS A 226 13.82 -3.46 7.15
CA LYS A 226 14.71 -4.56 7.54
C LYS A 226 14.20 -5.88 6.98
N ILE A 227 14.97 -6.47 6.07
CA ILE A 227 14.58 -7.70 5.39
C ILE A 227 15.22 -8.90 6.08
N VAL A 228 14.36 -9.78 6.62
CA VAL A 228 14.75 -10.98 7.35
C VAL A 228 14.30 -12.23 6.59
N GLN A 229 14.79 -13.39 7.00
CA GLN A 229 14.49 -14.67 6.34
C GLN A 229 13.03 -15.08 6.58
N ALA A 230 12.54 -14.91 7.80
CA ALA A 230 11.15 -15.20 8.17
C ALA A 230 10.73 -14.39 9.40
N ILE A 231 9.46 -14.02 9.46
CA ILE A 231 8.83 -13.42 10.65
C ILE A 231 7.80 -14.42 11.16
N ARG A 232 7.91 -14.77 12.44
CA ARG A 232 6.97 -15.65 13.16
C ARG A 232 6.49 -15.04 14.47
N TRP A 233 6.96 -13.84 14.77
CA TRP A 233 6.55 -13.06 15.91
C TRP A 233 6.27 -11.61 15.51
N CYS A 234 5.03 -11.17 15.70
CA CYS A 234 4.61 -9.77 15.57
C CYS A 234 3.52 -9.50 16.61
N GLY A 235 3.94 -9.21 17.84
CA GLY A 235 3.06 -9.08 19.02
C GLY A 235 2.66 -10.41 19.67
N GLY A 236 3.17 -11.52 19.15
CA GLY A 236 2.89 -12.89 19.59
C GLY A 236 3.25 -13.89 18.49
N PRO A 237 3.26 -15.21 18.78
CA PRO A 237 3.56 -16.22 17.79
C PRO A 237 2.49 -16.21 16.69
N GLY A 238 2.91 -16.16 15.43
CA GLY A 238 2.04 -16.10 14.27
C GLY A 238 2.53 -16.96 13.12
N ASP A 239 1.62 -17.21 12.19
CA ASP A 239 1.82 -17.97 10.97
C ASP A 239 1.99 -17.03 9.78
N SER A 240 2.86 -17.38 8.84
CA SER A 240 3.00 -16.68 7.55
C SER A 240 3.15 -15.15 7.59
N ILE A 241 3.74 -14.59 8.65
CA ILE A 241 3.91 -13.13 8.74
C ILE A 241 4.94 -12.70 7.68
N ILE A 242 4.50 -11.86 6.75
CA ILE A 242 5.34 -11.34 5.65
C ILE A 242 5.77 -9.89 5.88
N GLY A 243 5.10 -9.19 6.78
CA GLY A 243 5.41 -7.83 7.22
C GLY A 243 5.08 -7.63 8.70
N CYS A 244 5.85 -6.75 9.36
CA CYS A 244 5.56 -6.34 10.74
C CYS A 244 6.14 -4.95 11.00
N ALA A 245 5.29 -4.07 11.53
CA ALA A 245 5.65 -2.71 11.89
C ALA A 245 4.91 -2.22 13.14
N PRO A 246 5.55 -1.43 14.01
CA PRO A 246 4.87 -0.64 15.03
C PRO A 246 3.93 0.38 14.36
N VAL A 247 2.74 0.52 14.94
CA VAL A 247 1.73 1.48 14.48
C VAL A 247 2.03 2.85 15.09
N GLY A 248 2.36 3.82 14.24
CA GLY A 248 2.68 5.19 14.65
C GLY A 248 4.08 5.30 15.26
N SER A 249 5.08 5.12 14.39
CA SER A 249 6.49 5.25 14.75
C SER A 249 7.01 6.64 14.41
N THR A 250 7.90 7.19 15.23
CA THR A 250 8.59 8.47 14.93
C THR A 250 9.62 8.37 13.80
N SER A 251 9.90 7.15 13.33
CA SER A 251 10.83 6.87 12.24
C SER A 251 10.37 5.67 11.43
N ILE A 252 10.91 5.49 10.22
CA ILE A 252 10.72 4.24 9.48
C ILE A 252 11.34 3.12 10.30
N ASN A 253 10.54 2.16 10.72
CA ASN A 253 10.99 1.02 11.50
C ASN A 253 10.05 -0.14 11.20
N LEU A 254 10.39 -0.95 10.20
CA LEU A 254 9.56 -2.07 9.79
C LEU A 254 10.42 -3.26 9.39
N ALA A 255 9.80 -4.43 9.48
CA ALA A 255 10.36 -5.71 9.08
C ALA A 255 9.53 -6.29 7.93
N ALA A 256 10.20 -6.90 6.96
CA ALA A 256 9.55 -7.66 5.91
C ALA A 256 10.38 -8.89 5.53
N VAL A 257 9.78 -9.83 4.82
CA VAL A 257 10.48 -10.96 4.19
C VAL A 257 10.54 -10.74 2.69
N ARG A 258 11.46 -11.43 2.01
CA ARG A 258 11.44 -11.48 0.54
C ARG A 258 10.17 -12.18 0.08
N PHE A 259 9.53 -11.65 -0.95
CA PHE A 259 8.27 -12.13 -1.48
C PHE A 259 8.28 -12.15 -3.02
N THR A 260 7.14 -12.37 -3.65
CA THR A 260 6.99 -12.23 -5.10
C THR A 260 7.35 -10.81 -5.54
N ALA A 261 8.09 -10.68 -6.65
CA ALA A 261 8.76 -9.43 -7.02
C ALA A 261 7.79 -8.25 -7.20
N ASP A 262 6.58 -8.51 -7.65
CA ASP A 262 5.50 -7.55 -7.91
C ASP A 262 4.71 -7.14 -6.65
N GLN A 263 4.91 -7.80 -5.51
CA GLN A 263 4.17 -7.51 -4.27
C GLN A 263 5.07 -7.01 -3.14
N GLU A 264 6.39 -7.01 -3.28
CA GLU A 264 7.30 -6.50 -2.24
C GLU A 264 7.12 -5.00 -2.01
N GLY A 265 6.92 -4.22 -3.07
CA GLY A 265 6.64 -2.78 -2.96
C GLY A 265 5.35 -2.54 -2.16
N LEU A 266 4.33 -3.36 -2.42
CA LEU A 266 3.06 -3.32 -1.69
C LEU A 266 3.23 -3.65 -0.20
N ILE A 267 3.95 -4.73 0.13
CA ILE A 267 4.22 -5.10 1.52
C ILE A 267 4.97 -3.96 2.22
N TRP A 268 6.00 -3.39 1.60
CA TRP A 268 6.79 -2.34 2.24
C TRP A 268 5.99 -1.05 2.46
N VAL A 269 5.14 -0.66 1.51
CA VAL A 269 4.30 0.54 1.67
C VAL A 269 3.16 0.32 2.66
N HIS A 270 2.63 -0.90 2.75
CA HIS A 270 1.68 -1.30 3.80
C HIS A 270 2.29 -1.14 5.19
N GLU A 271 3.47 -1.71 5.42
CA GLU A 271 4.18 -1.60 6.70
C GLU A 271 4.63 -0.15 7.00
N TYR A 272 4.98 0.63 5.97
CA TYR A 272 5.25 2.06 6.13
C TYR A 272 3.98 2.82 6.52
N GLY A 273 2.81 2.41 6.02
CA GLY A 273 1.51 2.92 6.43
C GLY A 273 1.27 2.73 7.93
N HIS A 274 1.60 1.56 8.48
CA HIS A 274 1.60 1.36 9.93
C HIS A 274 2.51 2.35 10.66
N ASN A 275 3.75 2.58 10.20
CA ASN A 275 4.60 3.60 10.80
C ASN A 275 3.99 5.02 10.73
N CYS A 276 3.20 5.32 9.69
CA CYS A 276 2.44 6.57 9.55
C CYS A 276 1.20 6.64 10.47
N GLY A 277 0.93 5.60 11.26
CA GLY A 277 -0.20 5.53 12.18
C GLY A 277 -1.47 4.93 11.59
N LEU A 278 -1.40 4.35 10.40
CA LEU A 278 -2.55 3.70 9.77
C LEU A 278 -2.78 2.30 10.36
N GLY A 279 -4.04 1.98 10.64
CA GLY A 279 -4.48 0.61 10.88
C GLY A 279 -4.88 -0.07 9.58
N HIS A 280 -5.28 -1.34 9.65
CA HIS A 280 -5.85 -2.01 8.50
C HIS A 280 -7.19 -1.38 8.06
N ARG A 281 -7.45 -1.40 6.76
CA ARG A 281 -8.69 -0.96 6.11
C ARG A 281 -9.45 -2.16 5.56
N SER A 282 -10.77 -2.19 5.74
CA SER A 282 -11.63 -3.35 5.43
C SER A 282 -12.81 -3.03 4.50
N ASP A 283 -13.13 -1.75 4.32
CA ASP A 283 -14.18 -1.26 3.43
C ASP A 283 -13.86 -1.43 1.95
N ASP A 284 -12.57 -1.55 1.60
CA ASP A 284 -12.11 -1.75 0.23
C ASP A 284 -11.09 -2.90 0.16
N PRO A 285 -11.40 -4.01 -0.55
CA PRO A 285 -10.47 -5.12 -0.72
C PRO A 285 -9.21 -4.76 -1.52
N ARG A 286 -9.21 -3.62 -2.22
CA ARG A 286 -8.06 -3.11 -2.96
C ARG A 286 -7.26 -2.07 -2.17
N ALA A 287 -7.60 -1.82 -0.91
CA ALA A 287 -6.84 -0.88 -0.09
C ALA A 287 -5.38 -1.32 0.06
N VAL A 288 -4.44 -0.37 -0.02
CA VAL A 288 -3.04 -0.61 0.37
C VAL A 288 -2.96 -1.15 1.80
N MET A 289 -3.79 -0.62 2.70
CA MET A 289 -3.89 -1.06 4.10
C MET A 289 -4.81 -2.27 4.32
N TYR A 290 -5.20 -3.02 3.28
CA TYR A 290 -5.99 -4.24 3.47
C TYR A 290 -5.16 -5.33 4.18
N PRO A 291 -5.72 -6.14 5.10
CA PRO A 291 -4.92 -7.10 5.90
C PRO A 291 -4.27 -8.25 5.12
N SER A 292 -4.61 -8.41 3.84
CA SER A 292 -3.92 -9.31 2.92
C SER A 292 -3.32 -8.51 1.77
N VAL A 293 -2.40 -9.11 1.03
CA VAL A 293 -1.83 -8.52 -0.20
C VAL A 293 -2.34 -9.25 -1.44
N GLY A 294 -2.61 -8.44 -2.46
CA GLY A 294 -2.98 -8.82 -3.82
C GLY A 294 -2.38 -7.83 -4.79
N VAL A 295 -2.18 -8.22 -6.05
CA VAL A 295 -1.52 -7.37 -7.06
C VAL A 295 -2.30 -6.09 -7.39
N ASP A 296 -3.58 -6.03 -7.00
CA ASP A 296 -4.51 -4.93 -7.20
C ASP A 296 -4.81 -4.14 -5.92
N HIS A 297 -4.04 -4.36 -4.85
CA HIS A 297 -4.18 -3.65 -3.57
C HIS A 297 -3.47 -2.29 -3.61
N ASN A 298 -3.95 -1.41 -4.47
CA ASN A 298 -3.29 -0.15 -4.81
C ASN A 298 -4.16 1.09 -4.54
N VAL A 299 -5.25 0.96 -3.77
CA VAL A 299 -6.16 2.06 -3.47
C VAL A 299 -5.80 2.73 -2.14
N VAL A 300 -5.72 4.06 -2.17
CA VAL A 300 -5.48 4.92 -1.00
C VAL A 300 -6.64 5.91 -0.87
N ASN A 301 -7.24 6.04 0.32
CA ASN A 301 -8.25 7.08 0.56
C ASN A 301 -7.63 8.40 1.02
N GLU A 302 -8.43 9.47 1.16
CA GLU A 302 -7.94 10.80 1.54
C GLU A 302 -7.22 10.82 2.91
N ALA A 303 -7.69 10.04 3.89
CA ALA A 303 -7.06 9.96 5.22
C ALA A 303 -5.72 9.22 5.18
N GLU A 304 -5.64 8.13 4.42
CA GLU A 304 -4.40 7.38 4.18
C GLU A 304 -3.40 8.26 3.41
N SER A 305 -3.86 8.98 2.39
CA SER A 305 -3.04 9.93 1.61
C SER A 305 -2.41 10.99 2.51
N ALA A 306 -3.22 11.63 3.37
CA ALA A 306 -2.75 12.61 4.34
C ALA A 306 -1.71 12.03 5.32
N ALA A 307 -1.90 10.78 5.76
CA ALA A 307 -0.94 10.09 6.62
C ALA A 307 0.37 9.78 5.88
N PHE A 308 0.32 9.28 4.65
CA PHE A 308 1.52 9.03 3.84
C PHE A 308 2.29 10.32 3.51
N LEU A 309 1.58 11.44 3.27
CA LEU A 309 2.17 12.76 3.07
C LEU A 309 2.79 13.34 4.36
N SER A 310 2.24 13.00 5.53
CA SER A 310 2.79 13.37 6.84
C SER A 310 3.99 12.49 7.23
N GLY A 311 3.94 11.20 6.89
CA GLY A 311 4.98 10.20 7.15
C GLY A 311 4.90 9.62 8.56
N PRO A 312 5.99 8.97 9.02
CA PRO A 312 6.02 8.34 10.34
C PRO A 312 5.54 9.30 11.42
N ALA A 313 4.44 8.94 12.08
CA ALA A 313 3.75 9.83 12.99
C ALA A 313 4.46 9.88 14.34
N SER A 314 4.77 11.07 14.84
CA SER A 314 5.07 11.25 16.26
C SER A 314 3.77 11.06 17.05
N VAL A 315 3.53 9.85 17.52
CA VAL A 315 2.41 9.56 18.43
C VAL A 315 2.72 10.20 19.78
N THR A 316 2.36 11.48 19.94
CA THR A 316 2.52 12.25 21.20
C THR A 316 1.30 12.13 22.11
N GLY A 317 0.39 11.19 21.86
CA GLY A 317 -0.82 10.96 22.65
C GLY A 317 -1.07 9.46 22.85
N LYS A 318 -1.90 9.10 23.84
CA LYS A 318 -2.29 7.70 24.10
C LYS A 318 -2.60 7.00 22.79
N VAL A 319 -1.91 5.88 22.54
CA VAL A 319 -2.23 4.90 21.48
C VAL A 319 -3.74 4.85 21.35
N MET A 320 -4.25 5.11 20.14
CA MET A 320 -5.69 5.07 19.85
C MET A 320 -6.30 3.88 20.61
N PRO A 321 -7.32 4.08 21.45
CA PRO A 321 -7.94 2.96 22.15
C PRO A 321 -8.34 1.92 21.10
N ALA A 322 -8.00 0.66 21.34
CA ALA A 322 -8.24 -0.46 20.43
C ALA A 322 -9.71 -0.59 19.97
N GLY A 323 -10.65 0.15 20.56
CA GLY A 323 -12.04 0.25 20.11
C GLY A 323 -12.32 1.18 18.92
N GLY A 324 -11.32 1.92 18.41
CA GLY A 324 -11.45 2.76 17.20
C GLY A 324 -10.65 2.25 15.99
N CYS A 325 -9.63 1.41 16.21
CA CYS A 325 -9.03 0.61 15.15
C CYS A 325 -9.92 -0.62 14.92
N SER A 326 -10.46 -0.72 13.72
CA SER A 326 -11.21 -1.86 13.20
C SER A 326 -10.27 -3.06 12.96
N CYS A 327 -9.65 -3.55 14.03
CA CYS A 327 -8.57 -4.53 13.99
C CYS A 327 -8.89 -5.88 14.67
N GLY A 328 -10.12 -6.03 15.18
CA GLY A 328 -10.84 -7.28 14.88
C GLY A 328 -11.08 -7.33 13.37
N THR A 329 -11.67 -8.39 12.85
CA THR A 329 -11.94 -8.48 11.41
C THR A 329 -12.76 -7.31 10.87
N GLY A 330 -13.28 -6.39 11.69
CA GLY A 330 -13.47 -5.03 11.19
C GLY A 330 -14.51 -4.89 10.11
N GLY A 331 -15.50 -5.78 10.12
CA GLY A 331 -16.46 -5.91 9.02
C GLY A 331 -15.98 -6.72 7.81
N LEU A 332 -14.71 -7.13 7.74
CA LEU A 332 -14.22 -8.17 6.81
C LEU A 332 -15.12 -9.40 6.93
N GLN A 333 -15.69 -9.74 5.80
CA GLN A 333 -16.41 -10.98 5.61
C GLN A 333 -15.44 -11.99 5.01
N ALA A 334 -15.32 -13.14 5.68
CA ALA A 334 -14.60 -14.27 5.11
C ALA A 334 -15.32 -14.68 3.81
N PRO A 335 -14.59 -14.99 2.72
CA PRO A 335 -15.16 -15.61 1.54
C PRO A 335 -15.97 -16.86 1.91
N ALA A 336 -17.07 -17.11 1.18
CA ALA A 336 -17.88 -18.29 1.42
C ALA A 336 -17.12 -19.60 1.13
N ASP A 337 -16.27 -19.59 0.10
CA ASP A 337 -15.36 -20.70 -0.19
C ASP A 337 -14.06 -20.52 0.60
N VAL A 338 -13.70 -21.51 1.41
CA VAL A 338 -12.44 -21.51 2.17
C VAL A 338 -11.22 -21.44 1.26
N ARG A 339 -11.32 -21.91 0.01
CA ARG A 339 -10.24 -21.88 -0.98
C ARG A 339 -9.91 -20.45 -1.40
N ASP A 340 -10.91 -19.60 -1.55
CA ASP A 340 -10.73 -18.17 -1.84
C ASP A 340 -10.11 -17.43 -0.64
N PHE A 341 -10.34 -17.92 0.58
CA PHE A 341 -9.76 -17.35 1.79
C PHE A 341 -8.27 -17.70 1.96
N VAL A 342 -7.89 -18.96 1.75
CA VAL A 342 -6.49 -19.41 1.87
C VAL A 342 -5.62 -19.00 0.67
N SER A 343 -6.23 -18.66 -0.46
CA SER A 343 -5.53 -18.14 -1.65
C SER A 343 -5.20 -16.65 -1.53
N ARG A 344 -5.20 -16.10 -0.30
CA ARG A 344 -4.79 -14.74 0.02
C ARG A 344 -3.56 -14.78 0.92
N HIS A 345 -2.62 -13.88 0.67
CA HIS A 345 -1.46 -13.72 1.55
C HIS A 345 -1.77 -12.70 2.66
N TRP A 346 -2.11 -13.20 3.84
CA TRP A 346 -2.38 -12.37 5.01
C TRP A 346 -1.08 -11.80 5.58
N VAL A 347 -0.95 -10.47 5.60
CA VAL A 347 0.32 -9.77 5.90
C VAL A 347 0.87 -10.16 7.27
N GLU A 348 -0.03 -10.16 8.24
CA GLU A 348 0.27 -10.41 9.65
C GLU A 348 -0.16 -11.82 10.12
N GLY A 349 -0.38 -12.74 9.18
CA GLY A 349 -0.87 -14.09 9.39
C GLY A 349 -2.39 -14.25 9.29
N VAL A 350 -2.87 -15.51 9.25
CA VAL A 350 -4.29 -15.82 9.06
C VAL A 350 -5.12 -15.27 10.22
N PRO A 351 -6.17 -14.49 9.95
CA PRO A 351 -7.05 -13.97 11.00
C PRO A 351 -7.87 -15.10 11.63
N TRP A 352 -7.56 -15.41 12.90
CA TRP A 352 -8.20 -16.49 13.66
C TRP A 352 -9.74 -16.35 13.68
N GLU A 353 -10.27 -15.15 13.88
CA GLU A 353 -11.70 -14.90 13.99
C GLU A 353 -12.46 -15.18 12.69
N LEU A 354 -11.81 -15.10 11.52
CA LEU A 354 -12.40 -15.49 10.23
C LEU A 354 -12.22 -16.99 10.00
N ALA A 355 -11.00 -17.49 10.16
CA ALA A 355 -10.65 -18.87 9.86
C ALA A 355 -11.42 -19.88 10.74
N SER A 356 -11.65 -19.55 12.02
CA SER A 356 -12.39 -20.39 12.96
C SER A 356 -13.89 -20.53 12.65
N ARG A 357 -14.43 -19.75 11.70
CA ARG A 357 -15.84 -19.85 11.27
C ARG A 357 -16.07 -20.94 10.23
N TYR A 358 -15.02 -21.41 9.57
CA TYR A 358 -15.11 -22.51 8.64
C TYR A 358 -15.33 -23.84 9.37
N THR A 359 -15.85 -24.83 8.65
CA THR A 359 -16.33 -26.09 9.21
C THR A 359 -15.40 -27.26 8.89
N GLU A 360 -15.67 -28.43 9.46
CA GLU A 360 -14.97 -29.66 9.08
C GLU A 360 -15.09 -29.98 7.58
N LYS A 361 -16.21 -29.63 6.93
CA LYS A 361 -16.37 -29.82 5.48
C LYS A 361 -15.29 -29.03 4.72
N ASP A 362 -15.04 -27.80 5.15
CA ASP A 362 -14.02 -26.92 4.58
C ASP A 362 -12.61 -27.43 4.86
N ALA A 363 -12.37 -27.96 6.08
CA ALA A 363 -11.11 -28.62 6.40
C ALA A 363 -10.81 -29.80 5.46
N ARG A 364 -11.82 -30.59 5.08
CA ARG A 364 -11.63 -31.70 4.11
C ARG A 364 -11.24 -31.20 2.72
N LEU A 365 -11.74 -30.05 2.27
CA LEU A 365 -11.31 -29.43 1.02
C LEU A 365 -9.84 -28.97 1.10
N LEU A 366 -9.45 -28.36 2.21
CA LEU A 366 -8.07 -27.92 2.44
C LEU A 366 -7.09 -29.09 2.60
N LEU A 367 -7.53 -30.21 3.18
CA LEU A 367 -6.72 -31.42 3.26
C LEU A 367 -6.46 -32.05 1.89
N ASP A 368 -7.40 -31.93 0.95
CA ASP A 368 -7.18 -32.35 -0.44
C ASP A 368 -6.03 -31.54 -1.07
N TRP A 369 -6.02 -30.21 -0.88
CA TRP A 369 -4.91 -29.36 -1.32
C TRP A 369 -3.58 -29.69 -0.64
N LEU A 370 -3.59 -29.96 0.67
CA LEU A 370 -2.37 -30.26 1.42
C LEU A 370 -1.76 -31.63 1.08
N VAL A 371 -2.60 -32.65 0.91
CA VAL A 371 -2.17 -34.05 0.79
C VAL A 371 -2.06 -34.48 -0.67
N ASN A 372 -3.06 -34.16 -1.49
CA ASN A 372 -3.16 -34.70 -2.84
C ASN A 372 -2.63 -33.73 -3.91
N GLU A 373 -2.74 -32.42 -3.70
CA GLU A 373 -2.30 -31.40 -4.67
C GLU A 373 -1.34 -30.31 -4.14
N PRO A 374 -0.40 -30.60 -3.22
CA PRO A 374 0.39 -29.58 -2.55
C PRO A 374 1.30 -28.77 -3.49
N GLU A 375 1.75 -29.36 -4.60
CA GLU A 375 2.59 -28.65 -5.58
C GLU A 375 1.80 -27.59 -6.35
N LYS A 376 0.48 -27.76 -6.53
CA LYS A 376 -0.38 -26.78 -7.21
C LYS A 376 -0.70 -25.57 -6.34
N HIS A 377 -0.51 -25.71 -5.02
CA HIS A 377 -0.88 -24.72 -4.01
C HIS A 377 0.32 -24.35 -3.13
N GLU A 378 1.56 -24.55 -3.64
CA GLU A 378 2.78 -24.42 -2.85
C GLU A 378 2.89 -23.06 -2.16
N GLU A 379 2.56 -21.98 -2.88
CA GLU A 379 2.60 -20.60 -2.36
C GLU A 379 1.61 -20.35 -1.21
N PHE A 380 0.52 -21.12 -1.14
CA PHE A 380 -0.55 -20.97 -0.15
C PHE A 380 -0.50 -22.01 0.96
N LEU A 381 0.46 -22.95 0.96
CA LEU A 381 0.53 -24.03 1.96
C LEU A 381 0.51 -23.51 3.40
N THR A 382 1.18 -22.39 3.68
CA THR A 382 1.18 -21.81 5.02
C THR A 382 -0.22 -21.35 5.44
N GLN A 383 -0.99 -20.76 4.52
CA GLN A 383 -2.36 -20.29 4.75
C GLN A 383 -3.34 -21.46 4.91
N VAL A 384 -3.16 -22.51 4.10
CA VAL A 384 -3.91 -23.78 4.18
C VAL A 384 -3.73 -24.41 5.57
N VAL A 385 -2.48 -24.57 6.01
CA VAL A 385 -2.16 -25.18 7.31
C VAL A 385 -2.64 -24.33 8.49
N ALA A 386 -2.44 -23.00 8.43
CA ALA A 386 -2.95 -22.07 9.42
C ALA A 386 -4.47 -22.21 9.61
N THR A 387 -5.20 -22.20 8.50
CA THR A 387 -6.66 -22.30 8.48
C THR A 387 -7.16 -23.65 8.99
N LEU A 388 -6.52 -24.77 8.60
CA LEU A 388 -6.82 -26.10 9.15
C LEU A 388 -6.71 -26.13 10.68
N GLY A 389 -5.66 -25.51 11.22
CA GLY A 389 -5.45 -25.35 12.66
C GLY A 389 -6.56 -24.57 13.37
N HIS A 390 -6.96 -23.45 12.77
CA HIS A 390 -7.98 -22.57 13.33
C HIS A 390 -9.39 -23.15 13.26
N ILE A 391 -9.74 -23.87 12.18
CA ILE A 391 -10.98 -24.65 12.08
C ILE A 391 -11.08 -25.65 13.23
N GLY A 392 -9.97 -26.30 13.58
CA GLY A 392 -9.94 -27.15 14.77
C GLY A 392 -10.53 -28.54 14.65
N SER A 393 -10.79 -29.03 13.43
CA SER A 393 -11.32 -30.38 13.26
C SER A 393 -10.23 -31.44 13.42
N GLU A 394 -10.54 -32.49 14.19
CA GLU A 394 -9.62 -33.60 14.48
C GLU A 394 -9.14 -34.31 13.21
N VAL A 395 -9.90 -34.26 12.11
CA VAL A 395 -9.53 -34.86 10.83
C VAL A 395 -8.22 -34.31 10.27
N ALA A 396 -7.80 -33.11 10.70
CA ALA A 396 -6.56 -32.48 10.26
C ALA A 396 -5.33 -32.92 11.07
N VAL A 397 -5.48 -33.55 12.24
CA VAL A 397 -4.34 -33.83 13.14
C VAL A 397 -3.30 -34.73 12.48
N GLN A 398 -3.69 -35.93 12.05
CA GLN A 398 -2.73 -36.88 11.46
C GLN A 398 -2.16 -36.36 10.14
N PRO A 399 -2.95 -35.82 9.19
CA PRO A 399 -2.41 -35.22 7.98
C PRO A 399 -1.38 -34.12 8.22
N LEU A 400 -1.56 -33.29 9.25
CA LEU A 400 -0.58 -32.25 9.60
C LEU A 400 0.71 -32.84 10.20
N ILE A 401 0.61 -33.88 11.03
CA ILE A 401 1.78 -34.60 11.53
C ILE A 401 2.55 -35.23 10.37
N ASP A 402 1.85 -35.93 9.47
CA ASP A 402 2.43 -36.58 8.29
C ASP A 402 3.09 -35.54 7.36
N PHE A 403 2.45 -34.38 7.18
CA PHE A 403 3.01 -33.27 6.41
C PHE A 403 4.33 -32.74 7.00
N VAL A 404 4.40 -32.57 8.33
CA VAL A 404 5.63 -32.16 9.01
C VAL A 404 6.73 -33.20 8.84
N GLN A 405 6.40 -34.49 8.95
CA GLN A 405 7.34 -35.60 8.82
C GLN A 405 7.73 -35.94 7.37
N GLY A 406 6.96 -35.47 6.39
CA GLY A 406 7.18 -35.77 4.98
C GLY A 406 8.55 -35.30 4.48
N PRO A 407 9.07 -35.85 3.37
CA PRO A 407 10.42 -35.53 2.89
C PRO A 407 10.52 -34.23 2.08
N ARG A 408 9.40 -33.59 1.72
CA ARG A 408 9.36 -32.43 0.80
C ARG A 408 10.22 -31.28 1.36
N ALA A 409 11.00 -30.63 0.51
CA ALA A 409 11.80 -29.45 0.87
C ALA A 409 11.29 -28.22 0.10
N GLY A 410 11.71 -27.02 0.53
CA GLY A 410 11.30 -25.77 -0.07
C GLY A 410 10.89 -24.76 1.00
N ARG A 411 11.17 -23.48 0.74
CA ARG A 411 10.92 -22.41 1.73
C ARG A 411 9.44 -22.35 2.14
N ALA A 412 8.52 -22.45 1.16
CA ALA A 412 7.08 -22.45 1.43
C ALA A 412 6.66 -23.66 2.26
N VAL A 413 7.15 -24.86 1.92
CA VAL A 413 6.91 -26.09 2.67
C VAL A 413 7.44 -25.99 4.09
N PHE A 414 8.66 -25.50 4.28
CA PHE A 414 9.27 -25.35 5.60
C PHE A 414 8.54 -24.31 6.46
N ASN A 415 8.09 -23.20 5.88
CA ASN A 415 7.24 -22.23 6.57
C ASN A 415 5.90 -22.87 6.97
N ALA A 416 5.28 -23.65 6.08
CA ALA A 416 4.06 -24.39 6.39
C ALA A 416 4.28 -25.44 7.49
N ARG A 417 5.46 -26.08 7.59
CA ARG A 417 5.78 -26.99 8.72
C ARG A 417 5.85 -26.27 10.05
N ASN A 418 6.50 -25.11 10.09
CA ASN A 418 6.53 -24.29 11.30
C ASN A 418 5.11 -23.89 11.73
N THR A 419 4.30 -23.46 10.76
CA THR A 419 2.88 -23.18 11.00
C THR A 419 2.12 -24.42 11.48
N ALA A 420 2.35 -25.60 10.91
CA ALA A 420 1.71 -26.85 11.34
C ALA A 420 2.05 -27.18 12.80
N LEU A 421 3.31 -27.04 13.20
CA LEU A 421 3.75 -27.23 14.58
C LEU A 421 3.08 -26.24 15.54
N LEU A 422 2.98 -24.97 15.16
CA LEU A 422 2.25 -23.99 15.97
C LEU A 422 0.75 -24.35 16.08
N ARG A 423 0.13 -24.72 14.96
CA ARG A 423 -1.32 -24.96 14.85
C ARG A 423 -1.79 -26.32 15.36
N LEU A 424 -0.94 -27.32 15.43
CA LEU A 424 -1.24 -28.57 16.14
C LEU A 424 -1.57 -28.29 17.62
N GLY A 425 -1.06 -27.20 18.19
CA GLY A 425 -1.45 -26.68 19.50
C GLY A 425 -2.91 -26.28 19.58
N ASP A 426 -3.37 -25.49 18.61
CA ASP A 426 -4.79 -25.10 18.50
C ASP A 426 -5.70 -26.32 18.33
N LEU A 427 -5.29 -27.28 17.50
CA LEU A 427 -6.03 -28.53 17.31
C LEU A 427 -6.11 -29.34 18.60
N ALA A 428 -4.99 -29.48 19.31
CA ALA A 428 -4.96 -30.19 20.59
C ALA A 428 -5.84 -29.49 21.65
N ASN A 429 -5.87 -28.16 21.68
CA ASN A 429 -6.75 -27.40 22.57
C ASN A 429 -8.24 -27.71 22.31
N GLN A 430 -8.64 -27.76 21.04
CA GLN A 430 -10.03 -27.96 20.65
C GLN A 430 -10.51 -29.42 20.76
N THR A 431 -9.64 -30.36 20.40
CA THR A 431 -10.02 -31.78 20.22
C THR A 431 -9.58 -32.66 21.38
N GLY A 432 -8.60 -32.21 22.19
CA GLY A 432 -7.93 -33.05 23.18
C GLY A 432 -7.00 -34.11 22.58
N SER A 433 -6.60 -33.97 21.31
CA SER A 433 -5.80 -34.96 20.60
C SER A 433 -4.43 -35.21 21.25
N ARG A 434 -4.26 -36.43 21.79
CA ARG A 434 -2.97 -36.88 22.36
C ARG A 434 -1.88 -37.00 21.29
N ALA A 435 -2.23 -37.42 20.08
CA ALA A 435 -1.27 -37.55 19.00
C ALA A 435 -0.58 -36.21 18.68
N ALA A 436 -1.35 -35.12 18.63
CA ALA A 436 -0.80 -33.77 18.46
C ALA A 436 0.12 -33.38 19.62
N LEU A 437 -0.30 -33.60 20.88
CA LEU A 437 0.48 -33.25 22.06
C LEU A 437 1.80 -34.03 22.16
N ASP A 438 1.76 -35.34 21.89
CA ASP A 438 2.93 -36.20 21.94
C ASP A 438 3.91 -35.82 20.83
N PHE A 439 3.40 -35.53 19.63
CA PHE A 439 4.24 -35.08 18.52
C PHE A 439 4.91 -33.73 18.80
N LEU A 440 4.16 -32.75 19.31
CA LEU A 440 4.71 -31.45 19.69
C LEU A 440 5.76 -31.56 20.78
N THR A 441 5.49 -32.37 21.81
CA THR A 441 6.44 -32.62 22.92
C THR A 441 7.74 -33.21 22.38
N ARG A 442 7.65 -34.17 21.46
CA ARG A 442 8.83 -34.77 20.81
C ARG A 442 9.61 -33.74 20.00
N VAL A 443 8.97 -32.99 19.11
CA VAL A 443 9.68 -32.02 18.26
C VAL A 443 10.31 -30.88 19.09
N ALA A 444 9.64 -30.43 20.16
CA ALA A 444 10.18 -29.39 21.03
C ALA A 444 11.35 -29.87 21.92
N GLY A 445 11.33 -31.15 22.35
CA GLY A 445 12.30 -31.69 23.31
C GLY A 445 13.42 -32.56 22.72
N ASP A 446 13.23 -33.15 21.55
CA ASP A 446 14.19 -34.04 20.87
C ASP A 446 14.90 -33.29 19.75
N MET A 447 16.12 -32.84 20.04
CA MET A 447 16.92 -32.04 19.11
C MET A 447 17.35 -32.82 17.87
N ASP A 448 17.51 -34.14 17.97
CA ASP A 448 17.89 -34.99 16.84
C ASP A 448 16.71 -35.19 15.89
N LEU A 449 15.50 -35.34 16.44
CA LEU A 449 14.28 -35.31 15.64
C LEU A 449 14.12 -33.96 14.94
N ALA A 450 14.29 -32.84 15.65
CA ALA A 450 14.20 -31.50 15.06
C ALA A 450 15.22 -31.31 13.92
N ARG A 451 16.47 -31.78 14.08
CA ARG A 451 17.49 -31.80 13.02
C ARG A 451 17.07 -32.66 11.83
N ALA A 452 16.55 -33.85 12.07
CA ALA A 452 16.10 -34.74 11.01
C ALA A 452 14.99 -34.09 10.15
N LEU A 453 14.03 -33.41 10.79
CA LEU A 453 12.95 -32.69 10.11
C LEU A 453 13.45 -31.45 9.33
N ALA A 454 14.51 -30.80 9.80
CA ALA A 454 15.10 -29.61 9.18
C ALA A 454 16.13 -29.93 8.06
N ALA A 455 16.69 -31.14 8.04
CA ALA A 455 17.79 -31.51 7.13
C ALA A 455 17.50 -31.29 5.63
N PRO A 456 16.29 -31.61 5.11
CA PRO A 456 15.97 -31.32 3.71
C PRO A 456 16.06 -29.81 3.40
N GLN A 457 15.51 -28.96 4.29
CA GLN A 457 15.56 -27.51 4.10
C GLN A 457 16.99 -26.96 4.20
N ALA A 458 17.80 -27.46 5.14
CA ALA A 458 19.19 -27.03 5.28
C ALA A 458 20.02 -27.27 4.02
N THR A 459 19.70 -28.32 3.26
CA THR A 459 20.34 -28.62 1.98
C THR A 459 19.92 -27.60 0.91
N GLU A 460 18.63 -27.28 0.82
CA GLU A 460 18.13 -26.28 -0.14
C GLU A 460 18.63 -24.87 0.16
N GLU A 461 18.67 -24.46 1.43
CA GLU A 461 19.17 -23.14 1.82
C GLU A 461 20.64 -22.95 1.44
N LYS A 462 21.46 -23.99 1.54
CA LYS A 462 22.86 -23.98 1.06
C LYS A 462 22.91 -23.78 -0.46
N ALA A 463 22.04 -24.45 -1.21
CA ALA A 463 21.98 -24.32 -2.66
C ALA A 463 21.51 -22.91 -3.09
N ILE A 464 20.53 -22.34 -2.39
CA ILE A 464 20.02 -20.98 -2.62
C ILE A 464 21.12 -19.95 -2.32
N ALA A 465 21.77 -20.03 -1.16
CA ALA A 465 22.85 -19.12 -0.79
C ALA A 465 24.02 -19.16 -1.78
N ALA A 466 24.42 -20.37 -2.23
CA ALA A 466 25.47 -20.54 -3.23
C ALA A 466 25.16 -19.85 -4.57
N LYS A 467 23.88 -19.80 -4.98
CA LYS A 467 23.44 -19.09 -6.18
C LYS A 467 23.33 -17.57 -5.98
N ALA A 468 22.98 -17.14 -4.77
CA ALA A 468 22.76 -15.73 -4.46
C ALA A 468 24.06 -14.90 -4.35
N GLY A 469 25.19 -15.56 -4.09
CA GLY A 469 26.52 -14.94 -4.05
C GLY A 469 27.22 -15.09 -2.71
N PRO A 470 28.51 -14.71 -2.64
CA PRO A 470 29.37 -14.97 -1.47
C PRO A 470 28.94 -14.23 -0.19
N ASP A 471 28.15 -13.16 -0.33
CA ASP A 471 27.69 -12.34 0.80
C ASP A 471 26.36 -12.82 1.42
N VAL A 472 25.86 -13.97 0.98
CA VAL A 472 24.65 -14.62 1.50
C VAL A 472 25.02 -15.90 2.23
N VAL A 473 24.71 -15.95 3.53
CA VAL A 473 25.05 -17.07 4.42
C VAL A 473 23.82 -17.92 4.66
N ALA A 474 23.83 -19.17 4.21
CA ALA A 474 22.73 -20.10 4.49
C ALA A 474 22.55 -20.30 6.01
N PRO A 475 21.30 -20.35 6.53
CA PRO A 475 21.06 -20.81 7.90
C PRO A 475 21.63 -22.21 8.11
N THR A 476 22.14 -22.45 9.32
CA THR A 476 22.69 -23.76 9.68
C THR A 476 21.57 -24.78 9.93
N LEU A 477 21.92 -26.07 9.94
CA LEU A 477 20.97 -27.12 10.31
C LEU A 477 20.40 -26.89 11.72
N ASP A 478 21.25 -26.54 12.68
CA ASP A 478 20.81 -26.28 14.06
C ASP A 478 19.91 -25.04 14.15
N THR A 479 20.15 -24.00 13.34
CA THR A 479 19.25 -22.84 13.24
C THR A 479 17.85 -23.26 12.79
N LEU A 480 17.75 -24.05 11.72
CA LEU A 480 16.48 -24.53 11.18
C LEU A 480 15.80 -25.57 12.10
N ALA A 481 16.57 -26.39 12.79
CA ALA A 481 16.05 -27.33 13.80
C ALA A 481 15.46 -26.58 15.00
N ALA A 482 16.17 -25.56 15.49
CA ALA A 482 15.70 -24.71 16.57
C ALA A 482 14.43 -23.94 16.19
N GLU A 483 14.32 -23.52 14.94
CA GLU A 483 13.10 -22.92 14.37
C GLU A 483 11.86 -23.83 14.50
N LEU A 484 11.97 -25.11 14.11
CA LEU A 484 10.89 -26.07 14.26
C LEU A 484 10.56 -26.31 15.74
N ALA A 485 11.58 -26.48 16.58
CA ALA A 485 11.41 -26.72 18.01
C ALA A 485 10.75 -25.53 18.74
N VAL A 486 11.08 -24.29 18.37
CA VAL A 486 10.42 -23.08 18.90
C VAL A 486 8.95 -23.05 18.48
N SER A 487 8.63 -23.33 17.22
CA SER A 487 7.24 -23.42 16.76
C SER A 487 6.44 -24.49 17.51
N ALA A 488 7.04 -25.66 17.75
CA ALA A 488 6.44 -26.73 18.56
C ALA A 488 6.24 -26.32 20.03
N THR A 489 7.19 -25.56 20.60
CA THR A 489 7.11 -25.01 21.97
C THR A 489 5.93 -24.07 22.12
N PHE A 490 5.71 -23.16 21.15
CA PHE A 490 4.52 -22.31 21.15
C PHE A 490 3.23 -23.09 20.85
N GLY A 491 3.29 -24.15 20.03
CA GLY A 491 2.18 -25.08 19.86
C GLY A 491 1.75 -25.74 21.18
N LEU A 492 2.70 -26.20 22.00
CA LEU A 492 2.40 -26.71 23.35
C LEU A 492 1.70 -25.64 24.21
N ALA A 493 2.16 -24.40 24.16
CA ALA A 493 1.52 -23.32 24.92
C ALA A 493 0.08 -23.04 24.48
N LEU A 494 -0.19 -23.06 23.17
CA LEU A 494 -1.54 -22.86 22.62
C LEU A 494 -2.51 -24.01 22.95
N ALA A 495 -2.00 -25.22 23.21
CA ALA A 495 -2.82 -26.33 23.66
C ALA A 495 -3.46 -26.07 25.04
N GLY A 496 -2.81 -25.27 25.90
CA GLY A 496 -3.39 -24.74 27.14
C GLY A 496 -3.77 -25.78 28.21
N THR A 497 -3.20 -27.00 28.16
CA THR A 497 -3.47 -28.06 29.14
C THR A 497 -2.44 -28.03 30.27
N ALA A 498 -2.77 -28.61 31.43
CA ALA A 498 -1.81 -28.74 32.53
C ALA A 498 -0.55 -29.54 32.13
N GLN A 499 -0.72 -30.57 31.29
CA GLN A 499 0.38 -31.38 30.77
C GLN A 499 1.31 -30.57 29.87
N THR A 500 0.74 -29.74 28.98
CA THR A 500 1.55 -28.92 28.06
C THR A 500 2.25 -27.78 28.77
N GLN A 501 1.62 -27.19 29.79
CA GLN A 501 2.30 -26.24 30.67
C GLN A 501 3.53 -26.88 31.34
N GLN A 502 3.40 -28.09 31.89
CA GLN A 502 4.54 -28.82 32.48
C GLN A 502 5.63 -29.13 31.43
N ALA A 503 5.24 -29.49 30.21
CA ALA A 503 6.20 -29.73 29.13
C ALA A 503 6.98 -28.46 28.78
N VAL A 504 6.31 -27.29 28.68
CA VAL A 504 6.96 -26.00 28.44
C VAL A 504 7.90 -25.61 29.60
N GLU A 505 7.46 -25.81 30.85
CA GLU A 505 8.30 -25.57 32.04
C GLU A 505 9.55 -26.49 32.06
N ALA A 506 9.40 -27.75 31.64
CA ALA A 506 10.51 -28.68 31.52
C ALA A 506 11.53 -28.25 30.45
N LEU A 507 11.06 -27.69 29.32
CA LEU A 507 11.94 -27.15 28.28
C LEU A 507 12.82 -26.02 28.82
N MET A 508 12.29 -25.12 29.65
CA MET A 508 13.08 -24.02 30.26
C MET A 508 14.28 -24.51 31.07
N ALA A 509 14.20 -25.72 31.62
CA ALA A 509 15.23 -26.32 32.46
C ALA A 509 16.11 -27.34 31.70
N ASN A 510 15.84 -27.58 30.41
CA ASN A 510 16.56 -28.57 29.63
C ASN A 510 17.93 -28.02 29.17
N PRO A 511 19.07 -28.55 29.69
CA PRO A 511 20.40 -28.09 29.29
C PRO A 511 20.74 -28.44 27.84
N ASP A 512 20.08 -29.45 27.27
CA ASP A 512 20.35 -29.95 25.92
C ASP A 512 19.48 -29.25 24.86
N ALA A 513 18.48 -28.46 25.27
CA ALA A 513 17.64 -27.70 24.36
C ALA A 513 18.41 -26.55 23.69
N PHE A 514 18.05 -26.21 22.46
CA PHE A 514 18.58 -25.02 21.80
C PHE A 514 18.34 -23.77 22.67
N ALA A 515 19.31 -22.85 22.69
CA ALA A 515 19.21 -21.63 23.49
C ALA A 515 17.95 -20.80 23.17
N THR A 516 17.56 -20.75 21.89
CA THR A 516 16.32 -20.10 21.43
C THR A 516 15.05 -20.80 21.89
N VAL A 517 15.07 -22.13 22.05
CA VAL A 517 13.95 -22.89 22.66
C VAL A 517 13.82 -22.53 24.13
N ASN A 518 14.93 -22.45 24.87
CA ASN A 518 14.92 -22.02 26.29
C ASN A 518 14.38 -20.60 26.48
N GLN A 519 14.67 -19.70 25.53
CA GLN A 519 14.12 -18.35 25.51
C GLN A 519 12.61 -18.37 25.19
N ALA A 520 12.22 -19.06 24.11
CA ALA A 520 10.82 -19.18 23.69
C ALA A 520 9.95 -19.85 24.78
N ALA A 521 10.48 -20.83 25.51
CA ALA A 521 9.77 -21.52 26.57
C ALA A 521 9.31 -20.58 27.71
N ARG A 522 10.04 -19.48 27.98
CA ARG A 522 9.63 -18.47 28.98
C ARG A 522 8.40 -17.70 28.52
N GLU A 523 8.36 -17.31 27.26
CA GLU A 523 7.19 -16.63 26.65
C GLU A 523 6.02 -17.61 26.50
N ALA A 524 6.30 -18.83 26.05
CA ALA A 524 5.34 -19.91 25.93
C ALA A 524 4.67 -20.26 27.28
N ALA A 525 5.39 -20.21 28.40
CA ALA A 525 4.80 -20.44 29.72
C ALA A 525 3.74 -19.39 30.07
N GLN A 526 3.97 -18.11 29.71
CA GLN A 526 3.00 -17.04 29.91
C GLN A 526 1.77 -17.20 29.01
N ILE A 527 1.98 -17.62 27.76
CA ILE A 527 0.91 -17.93 26.81
C ILE A 527 0.08 -19.10 27.34
N ALA A 528 0.71 -20.21 27.76
CA ALA A 528 0.04 -21.38 28.29
C ALA A 528 -0.82 -21.04 29.52
N ALA A 529 -0.28 -20.24 30.45
CA ALA A 529 -1.01 -19.75 31.60
C ALA A 529 -2.23 -18.90 31.19
N THR A 530 -2.07 -18.03 30.19
CA THR A 530 -3.16 -17.18 29.68
C THR A 530 -4.25 -18.00 29.00
N VAL A 531 -3.89 -18.88 28.06
CA VAL A 531 -4.84 -19.75 27.35
C VAL A 531 -5.61 -20.63 28.33
N ARG A 532 -4.92 -21.18 29.33
CA ARG A 532 -5.57 -22.01 30.36
C ARG A 532 -6.52 -21.20 31.25
N ALA A 533 -6.13 -19.99 31.65
CA ALA A 533 -6.91 -19.16 32.57
C ALA A 533 -8.10 -18.47 31.90
N LYS A 534 -7.94 -18.04 30.65
CA LYS A 534 -8.90 -17.20 29.93
C LYS A 534 -9.57 -17.87 28.74
N GLY A 535 -9.08 -19.04 28.33
CA GLY A 535 -9.46 -19.65 27.07
C GLY A 535 -8.66 -19.08 25.90
N ARG A 536 -8.68 -19.82 24.80
CA ARG A 536 -7.90 -19.53 23.60
C ARG A 536 -8.45 -18.37 22.78
N GLU A 537 -9.78 -18.24 22.68
CA GLU A 537 -10.44 -17.13 21.99
C GLU A 537 -10.02 -15.77 22.58
N GLU A 538 -10.07 -15.66 23.91
CA GLU A 538 -9.62 -14.45 24.61
C GLU A 538 -8.13 -14.16 24.42
N TYR A 539 -7.29 -15.21 24.32
CA TYR A 539 -5.88 -15.04 23.96
C TYR A 539 -5.72 -14.43 22.56
N TYR A 540 -6.44 -14.90 21.54
CA TYR A 540 -6.35 -14.32 20.18
C TYR A 540 -6.88 -12.89 20.12
N ARG A 541 -7.98 -12.59 20.82
CA ARG A 541 -8.48 -11.22 20.98
C ARG A 541 -7.43 -10.31 21.60
N MET A 542 -6.79 -10.73 22.69
CA MET A 542 -5.71 -9.98 23.33
C MET A 542 -4.47 -9.84 22.44
N LYS A 543 -4.13 -10.87 21.64
CA LYS A 543 -3.00 -10.82 20.70
C LYS A 543 -3.25 -9.77 19.62
N ALA A 544 -4.45 -9.74 19.05
CA ALA A 544 -4.85 -8.72 18.08
C ALA A 544 -4.70 -7.30 18.67
N GLU A 545 -5.15 -7.08 19.92
CA GLU A 545 -4.99 -5.79 20.60
C GLU A 545 -3.54 -5.39 20.88
N HIS A 546 -2.68 -6.34 21.26
CA HIS A 546 -1.27 -6.06 21.58
C HIS A 546 -0.43 -5.73 20.35
N ARG A 547 -0.77 -6.28 19.18
CA ARG A 547 -0.03 -6.02 17.94
C ARG A 547 0.08 -4.53 17.61
N HIS A 548 -0.94 -3.75 17.96
CA HIS A 548 -0.96 -2.29 17.75
C HIS A 548 -0.16 -1.48 18.77
N ARG A 549 0.48 -2.13 19.74
CA ARG A 549 1.28 -1.48 20.80
C ARG A 549 2.77 -1.82 20.73
N LEU A 550 3.19 -2.57 19.71
CA LEU A 550 4.60 -2.68 19.32
C LEU A 550 5.15 -1.30 18.99
#